data_AF-A0A7K2ZG68-F1
#
_entry.id   AF-A0A7K2ZG68-F1
#
_cell.length_a   1.000
_cell.length_b   1.000
_cell.length_c   1.000
_cell.angle_alpha   90.00
_cell.angle_beta   90.00
_cell.angle_gamma   90.00
#
_symmetry.space_group_name_H-M   'P 1'
#
loop_
_entity.id
_entity.type
_entity.pdbx_description
1 polymer ?
#
loop_
_entity_poly.entity_id
_entity_poly.type
_entity_poly.pdbx_seq_one_letter_code
_entity_poly.pdbx_strand_id
1 'polypeptide(L)'
;MADTAMSGSGTTADGDPPLQTAVWRLRSRACWTDAAALLEPHATRDPAAAIQRTALLTERCLYTGEGWTDAEDALRGAEALARTDDERGGAACERG
;
A
#
# COMPACT_ATOMS: atom_id res chain seq x y z
N MET A 1 -17.73 10.15 -28.69
CA MET A 1 -17.94 9.12 -27.66
C MET A 1 -16.73 9.19 -26.74
N ALA A 2 -16.92 9.53 -25.47
CA ALA A 2 -15.85 9.68 -24.50
C ALA A 2 -15.42 8.29 -24.01
N ASP A 3 -14.17 7.93 -24.26
CA ASP A 3 -13.54 6.74 -23.72
C ASP A 3 -13.24 7.00 -22.25
N THR A 4 -14.09 6.48 -21.36
CA THR A 4 -13.93 6.66 -19.91
C THR A 4 -13.06 5.54 -19.39
N ALA A 5 -11.89 5.91 -18.87
CA ALA A 5 -10.91 5.04 -18.25
C ALA A 5 -11.54 4.18 -17.13
N MET A 6 -11.46 2.86 -17.27
CA MET A 6 -11.82 1.93 -16.21
C MET A 6 -10.76 2.00 -15.10
N SER A 7 -11.12 2.63 -13.98
CA SER A 7 -10.43 2.49 -12.70
C SER A 7 -10.43 1.02 -12.28
N GLY A 8 -9.32 0.33 -12.50
CA GLY A 8 -9.06 -0.97 -11.92
C GLY A 8 -8.70 -0.83 -10.44
N SER A 9 -9.69 -0.60 -9.58
CA SER A 9 -9.49 -0.81 -8.14
C SER A 9 -10.79 -1.16 -7.43
N GLY A 10 -10.93 -2.43 -7.05
CA GLY A 10 -11.79 -2.82 -5.93
C GLY A 10 -13.08 -3.56 -6.27
N THR A 11 -12.96 -4.82 -6.68
CA THR A 11 -13.88 -5.86 -6.23
C THR A 11 -13.02 -7.09 -6.06
N THR A 12 -12.83 -7.55 -4.82
CA THR A 12 -12.13 -8.80 -4.57
C THR A 12 -12.89 -9.90 -5.28
N ALA A 13 -12.32 -10.45 -6.36
CA ALA A 13 -12.91 -11.57 -7.06
C ALA A 13 -12.92 -12.79 -6.13
N ASP A 14 -13.77 -13.78 -6.40
CA ASP A 14 -13.94 -15.03 -5.63
C ASP A 14 -12.66 -15.92 -5.49
N GLY A 15 -11.48 -15.39 -5.82
CA GLY A 15 -10.17 -16.04 -5.70
C GLY A 15 -9.07 -15.20 -5.05
N ASP A 16 -9.38 -14.03 -4.47
CA ASP A 16 -8.36 -13.25 -3.75
C ASP A 16 -7.91 -13.97 -2.47
N PRO A 17 -6.61 -13.91 -2.11
CA PRO A 17 -6.13 -14.47 -0.86
C PRO A 17 -6.89 -13.90 0.35
N PRO A 18 -7.20 -14.69 1.39
CA PRO A 18 -7.95 -14.23 2.56
C PRO A 18 -7.37 -12.97 3.22
N LEU A 19 -6.05 -12.82 3.19
CA LEU A 19 -5.34 -11.63 3.68
C LEU A 19 -5.75 -10.36 2.89
N GLN A 20 -5.79 -10.43 1.57
CA GLN A 20 -6.14 -9.29 0.72
C GLN A 20 -7.61 -8.89 0.91
N THR A 21 -8.50 -9.87 1.05
CA THR A 21 -9.91 -9.59 1.39
C THR A 21 -10.03 -8.92 2.76
N ALA A 22 -9.27 -9.35 3.77
CA ALA A 22 -9.28 -8.74 5.09
C ALA A 22 -8.74 -7.30 5.07
N VAL A 23 -7.61 -7.07 4.39
CA VAL A 23 -7.04 -5.73 4.21
C VAL A 23 -8.00 -4.80 3.50
N TRP A 24 -8.66 -5.27 2.44
CA TRP A 24 -9.68 -4.50 1.73
C TRP A 24 -10.84 -4.12 2.65
N ARG A 25 -11.40 -5.08 3.41
CA ARG A 25 -12.52 -4.81 4.34
C ARG A 25 -12.17 -3.79 5.41
N LEU A 26 -10.95 -3.87 5.96
CA LEU A 26 -10.49 -2.94 6.99
C LEU A 26 -10.23 -1.54 6.42
N ARG A 27 -9.57 -1.44 5.26
CA ARG A 27 -9.34 -0.18 4.56
C ARG A 27 -10.67 0.53 4.22
N SER A 28 -11.66 -0.20 3.72
CA SER A 28 -13.00 0.35 3.41
C SER A 28 -13.74 0.91 4.63
N ARG A 29 -13.34 0.52 5.84
CA ARG A 29 -13.92 1.00 7.11
C ARG A 29 -13.02 2.02 7.82
N ALA A 30 -11.98 2.52 7.16
CA ALA A 30 -10.96 3.38 7.75
C ALA A 30 -10.20 2.74 8.93
N CYS A 31 -10.20 1.41 9.04
CA CYS A 31 -9.39 0.67 10.02
C CYS A 31 -7.95 0.50 9.49
N TRP A 32 -7.28 1.60 9.16
CA TRP A 32 -5.97 1.59 8.50
C TRP A 32 -4.87 0.95 9.34
N THR A 33 -4.83 1.24 10.64
CA THR A 33 -3.82 0.70 11.55
C THR A 33 -3.93 -0.83 11.65
N ASP A 34 -5.16 -1.36 11.75
CA ASP A 34 -5.39 -2.80 11.79
C ASP A 34 -5.01 -3.47 10.45
N ALA A 35 -5.36 -2.83 9.33
CA ALA A 35 -4.99 -3.31 8.00
C ALA A 35 -3.47 -3.33 7.82
N ALA A 36 -2.76 -2.29 8.27
CA ALA A 36 -1.31 -2.19 8.23
C ALA A 36 -0.62 -3.22 9.14
N ALA A 37 -1.21 -3.52 10.30
CA ALA A 37 -0.71 -4.54 11.23
C ALA A 37 -0.81 -5.96 10.64
N LEU A 38 -1.87 -6.27 9.88
CA LEU A 38 -1.97 -7.55 9.16
C LEU A 38 -0.86 -7.75 8.13
N LEU A 39 -0.38 -6.66 7.51
CA LEU A 39 0.68 -6.72 6.51
C LEU A 39 2.09 -6.72 7.09
N GLU A 40 2.28 -6.30 8.35
CA GLU A 40 3.60 -6.14 8.98
C GLU A 40 4.48 -7.40 8.93
N PRO A 41 3.99 -8.63 9.22
CA PRO A 41 4.81 -9.84 9.13
C PRO A 41 5.29 -10.17 7.71
N HIS A 42 4.58 -9.66 6.68
CA HIS A 42 4.89 -9.88 5.27
C HIS A 42 5.77 -8.77 4.71
N ALA A 43 5.58 -7.54 5.20
CA ALA A 43 6.29 -6.33 4.78
C ALA A 43 7.80 -6.35 5.05
N THR A 44 8.34 -7.34 5.76
CA THR A 44 9.79 -7.51 5.99
C THR A 44 10.49 -8.33 4.91
N ARG A 45 9.73 -9.01 4.05
CA ARG A 45 10.26 -10.00 3.08
C ARG A 45 9.61 -9.93 1.72
N ASP A 46 8.48 -9.23 1.60
CA ASP A 46 7.72 -9.05 0.38
C ASP A 46 7.59 -7.54 0.09
N PRO A 47 8.25 -7.03 -0.97
CA PRO A 47 8.14 -5.63 -1.39
C PRO A 47 6.69 -5.19 -1.65
N ALA A 48 5.84 -6.07 -2.20
CA ALA A 48 4.45 -5.72 -2.51
C ALA A 48 3.64 -5.50 -1.22
N ALA A 49 3.82 -6.36 -0.22
CA ALA A 49 3.21 -6.20 1.10
C ALA A 49 3.74 -4.95 1.82
N ALA A 50 5.03 -4.62 1.67
CA ALA A 50 5.62 -3.43 2.24
C ALA A 50 5.04 -2.14 1.63
N ILE A 51 4.94 -2.08 0.30
CA ILE A 51 4.31 -0.95 -0.42
C ILE A 51 2.84 -0.81 -0.01
N GLN A 52 2.09 -1.91 0.05
CA GLN A 52 0.68 -1.88 0.45
C GLN A 52 0.51 -1.37 1.88
N ARG A 53 1.40 -1.77 2.81
CA ARG A 53 1.41 -1.26 4.20
C ARG A 53 1.68 0.24 4.24
N THR A 54 2.65 0.74 3.46
CA THR A 54 2.94 2.17 3.33
C THR A 54 1.74 2.95 2.81
N ALA A 55 1.05 2.45 1.78
CA ALA A 55 -0.14 3.10 1.22
C ALA A 55 -1.25 3.28 2.27
N LEU A 56 -1.52 2.26 3.08
CA LEU A 56 -2.53 2.34 4.16
C LEU A 56 -2.17 3.39 5.21
N LEU A 57 -0.89 3.46 5.61
CA LEU A 57 -0.42 4.45 6.58
C LEU A 57 -0.46 5.86 6.00
N THR A 58 -0.08 6.05 4.74
CA THR A 58 -0.20 7.34 4.05
C THR A 58 -1.65 7.78 3.93
N GLU A 59 -2.58 6.88 3.58
CA GLU A 59 -4.01 7.19 3.56
C GLU A 59 -4.53 7.65 4.93
N ARG A 60 -4.14 6.96 6.00
CA ARG A 60 -4.44 7.39 7.37
C ARG A 60 -3.92 8.81 7.63
N CYS A 61 -2.68 9.09 7.24
CA CYS A 61 -2.05 10.40 7.44
C CYS A 61 -2.78 11.50 6.65
N LEU A 62 -3.17 11.22 5.41
CA LEU A 62 -3.95 12.15 4.59
C LEU A 62 -5.32 12.44 5.20
N TYR A 63 -5.98 11.43 5.78
CA TYR A 63 -7.29 11.61 6.39
C TYR A 63 -7.24 12.31 7.75
N THR A 64 -6.24 12.01 8.57
CA THR A 64 -6.16 12.47 9.97
C THR A 64 -5.25 13.69 10.17
N GLY A 65 -4.31 13.92 9.24
CA GLY A 65 -3.23 14.90 9.39
C GLY A 65 -2.06 14.43 10.27
N GLU A 66 -2.11 13.20 10.81
CA GLU A 66 -1.18 12.71 11.83
C GLU A 66 -0.49 11.39 11.45
N GLY A 67 0.59 11.06 12.16
CA GLY A 67 1.22 9.75 12.07
C GLY A 67 2.17 9.54 10.87
N TRP A 68 2.68 10.63 10.29
CA TRP A 68 3.61 10.62 9.15
C TRP A 68 4.91 9.85 9.41
N THR A 69 5.42 9.86 10.65
CA THR A 69 6.62 9.11 11.01
C THR A 69 6.47 7.61 10.73
N ASP A 70 5.33 7.01 11.09
CA ASP A 70 5.07 5.58 10.83
C ASP A 70 5.01 5.28 9.33
N ALA A 71 4.41 6.19 8.54
CA ALA A 71 4.29 6.05 7.10
C ALA A 71 5.66 6.16 6.41
N GLU A 72 6.50 7.10 6.84
CA GLU A 72 7.87 7.24 6.35
C GLU A 72 8.75 6.03 6.70
N ASP A 73 8.63 5.51 7.92
CA ASP A 73 9.39 4.33 8.32
C ASP A 73 8.97 3.09 7.53
N ALA A 74 7.67 2.94 7.26
CA ALA A 74 7.17 1.90 6.35
C ALA A 74 7.72 2.08 4.93
N LEU A 75 7.77 3.31 4.41
CA LEU A 75 8.34 3.62 3.08
C LEU A 75 9.82 3.24 3.01
N ARG A 76 10.63 3.66 3.99
CA ARG A 76 12.05 3.29 4.06
C ARG A 76 12.24 1.78 4.10
N GLY A 77 11.38 1.07 4.83
CA GLY A 77 11.36 -0.40 4.86
C GLY A 77 11.06 -1.01 3.50
N ALA A 78 10.07 -0.48 2.76
CA ALA A 78 9.74 -0.91 1.41
C ALA A 78 10.89 -0.65 0.41
N GLU A 79 11.50 0.54 0.46
CA GLU A 79 12.65 0.90 -0.37
C GLU A 79 13.87 0.00 -0.12
N ALA A 80 14.12 -0.38 1.14
CA ALA A 80 15.21 -1.30 1.49
C ALA A 80 15.03 -2.72 0.91
N LEU A 81 13.78 -3.10 0.60
CA LEU A 81 13.47 -4.40 -0.03
C LEU A 81 13.60 -4.39 -1.55
N ALA A 82 13.44 -3.22 -2.19
CA ALA A 82 13.63 -3.06 -3.63
C ALA A 82 15.13 -3.16 -3.97
N ARG A 83 15.59 -4.34 -4.41
CA ARG A 83 17.02 -4.64 -4.67
C ARG A 83 17.38 -4.76 -6.15
N THR A 84 16.49 -4.39 -7.08
CA THR A 84 16.81 -4.37 -8.52
C THR A 84 16.64 -2.98 -9.14
N ASP A 85 17.55 -2.62 -10.04
CA ASP A 85 17.67 -1.27 -10.61
C ASP A 85 16.46 -0.80 -11.42
N ASP A 86 15.62 -1.71 -11.93
CA ASP A 86 14.37 -1.37 -12.61
C ASP A 86 13.32 -0.73 -11.66
N GLU A 87 13.38 -1.02 -10.36
CA GLU A 87 12.44 -0.47 -9.35
C GLU A 87 12.86 0.92 -8.85
N ARG A 88 14.17 1.23 -8.87
CA ARG A 88 14.69 2.57 -8.59
C ARG A 88 14.36 3.59 -9.68
N GLY A 89 14.18 3.13 -10.93
CA GLY A 89 13.79 3.98 -12.06
C GLY A 89 12.38 4.57 -11.90
N GLY A 90 11.41 3.79 -11.38
CA GLY A 90 10.04 4.25 -11.14
C GLY A 90 9.96 5.39 -10.11
N ALA A 91 10.69 5.25 -8.99
CA ALA A 91 10.74 6.28 -7.94
C ALA A 91 11.45 7.59 -8.39
N ALA A 92 12.26 7.55 -9.44
CA ALA A 92 12.88 8.75 -10.01
C ALA A 92 11.92 9.53 -10.93
N CYS A 93 10.97 8.85 -11.59
CA CYS A 93 9.97 9.47 -12.47
C CYS A 93 8.83 10.16 -11.70
N GLU A 94 8.57 9.80 -10.44
CA GLU A 94 7.58 10.49 -9.61
C GLU A 94 8.07 11.82 -9.01
N ARG A 95 9.30 12.24 -9.33
CA ARG A 95 9.83 13.59 -9.04
C ARG A 95 9.70 14.58 -10.21
N GLY A 96 8.95 14.23 -11.26
CA GLY A 96 8.63 15.09 -12.40
C GLY A 96 7.15 15.47 -12.42
#